data_AF-A0A239D3C6-F1
#
_entry.id   AF-A0A239D3C6-F1
#
_cell.length_a   1.000
_cell.length_b   1.000
_cell.length_c   1.000
_cell.angle_alpha   90.00
_cell.angle_beta   90.00
_cell.angle_gamma   90.00
#
_symmetry.space_group_name_H-M   'P 1'
#
loop_
_entity.id
_entity.type
_entity.pdbx_description
1 polymer ?
#
loop_
_entity_poly.entity_id
_entity_poly.type
_entity_poly.pdbx_seq_one_letter_code
_entity_poly.pdbx_strand_id
1 'polypeptide(L)' 'MATRLVQIAVKAHDDSALGRFWAEALGWSISSEGPGVTNLQPEGFTYPAPPPSAWTFSPSRTARR' A
#
# COMPACT_ATOMS: atom_id res chain seq x y z
N MET A 1 1.43 -24.58 11.44
CA MET A 1 1.01 -23.54 10.47
C MET A 1 2.22 -22.68 10.14
N ALA A 2 2.39 -22.29 8.88
CA ALA A 2 3.47 -21.41 8.44
C ALA A 2 2.97 -19.96 8.35
N THR A 3 3.78 -19.01 8.80
CA THR A 3 3.52 -17.57 8.62
C THR A 3 3.77 -17.17 7.16
N ARG A 4 3.00 -16.18 6.67
CA ARG A 4 3.20 -15.58 5.34
C ARG A 4 3.08 -14.07 5.41
N LEU A 5 3.80 -13.37 4.54
CA LEU A 5 3.66 -11.92 4.38
C LEU A 5 2.33 -11.63 3.69
N VAL A 6 1.47 -10.84 4.35
CA VAL A 6 0.16 -10.46 3.82
C VAL A 6 0.11 -9.00 3.38
N GLN A 7 0.91 -8.14 4.03
CA GLN A 7 0.94 -6.71 3.76
C GLN A 7 2.25 -6.08 4.26
N ILE A 8 2.69 -5.02 3.57
CA ILE A 8 3.76 -4.13 4.00
C ILE A 8 3.19 -2.74 4.22
N ALA A 9 3.49 -2.12 5.36
CA ALA A 9 3.15 -0.74 5.67
C ALA A 9 4.40 0.15 5.61
N VAL A 10 4.46 1.10 4.68
CA VAL A 10 5.61 2.00 4.52
C VAL A 10 5.21 3.44 4.83
N LYS A 11 6.08 4.12 5.58
CA LYS A 11 5.95 5.55 5.89
C LYS A 11 6.58 6.40 4.79
N ALA A 12 5.80 7.24 4.13
CA ALA A 12 6.25 8.06 3.00
C ALA A 12 6.13 9.56 3.29
N HIS A 13 7.05 10.35 2.73
CA HIS A 13 6.97 11.81 2.72
C HIS A 13 5.90 12.30 1.72
N ASP A 14 5.84 11.69 0.54
CA ASP A 14 4.79 11.86 -0.46
C ASP A 14 4.24 10.46 -0.78
N ASP A 15 3.13 10.11 -0.13
CA ASP A 15 2.50 8.79 -0.26
C ASP A 15 1.89 8.59 -1.66
N SER A 16 1.37 9.66 -2.24
CA SER A 16 0.74 9.63 -3.57
C SER A 16 1.77 9.42 -4.68
N ALA A 17 2.92 10.10 -4.63
CA ALA A 17 3.98 9.91 -5.61
C ALA A 17 4.59 8.51 -5.53
N LEU A 18 4.87 8.03 -4.32
CA LEU A 18 5.41 6.68 -4.11
C LEU A 18 4.40 5.59 -4.50
N GLY A 19 3.11 5.79 -4.17
CA GLY A 19 2.04 4.88 -4.53
C GLY A 19 1.87 4.76 -6.05
N ARG A 20 1.84 5.88 -6.78
CA ARG A 20 1.74 5.88 -8.25
C ARG A 20 2.90 5.15 -8.91
N PHE A 21 4.12 5.41 -8.46
CA PHE A 21 5.30 4.73 -8.98
C PHE A 21 5.18 3.20 -8.88
N TRP A 22 4.80 2.69 -7.71
CA TRP A 22 4.68 1.25 -7.51
C TRP A 22 3.44 0.65 -8.17
N ALA A 23 2.33 1.39 -8.24
CA ALA A 23 1.14 0.96 -8.97
C ALA A 23 1.47 0.70 -10.45
N GLU A 24 2.18 1.62 -11.09
CA GLU A 24 2.62 1.48 -12.48
C GLU A 24 3.66 0.36 -12.63
N ALA A 25 4.66 0.31 -11.74
CA ALA A 25 5.71 -0.70 -11.80
C ALA A 25 5.19 -2.14 -11.61
N LEU A 26 4.13 -2.32 -10.82
CA LEU A 26 3.56 -3.63 -10.50
C LEU A 26 2.29 -3.97 -11.30
N GLY A 27 1.73 -3.01 -12.03
CA GLY A 27 0.42 -3.15 -12.69
C GLY A 27 -0.72 -3.30 -11.67
N TRP A 28 -0.66 -2.57 -10.57
CA TRP A 28 -1.61 -2.67 -9.46
C TRP A 28 -2.54 -1.47 -9.40
N SER A 29 -3.71 -1.69 -8.83
CA SER A 29 -4.70 -0.63 -8.60
C SER A 29 -4.38 0.16 -7.33
N ILE A 30 -4.63 1.47 -7.38
CA ILE A 30 -4.53 2.36 -6.23
C ILE A 30 -5.90 2.50 -5.59
N SER A 31 -5.95 2.34 -4.27
CA SER A 31 -7.10 2.70 -3.43
C SER A 31 -6.66 3.66 -2.33
N SER A 32 -7.60 4.41 -1.76
CA SER A 32 -7.34 5.29 -0.62
C SER A 32 -8.43 5.08 0.42
N GLU A 33 -8.01 4.76 1.65
CA GLU A 33 -8.92 4.61 2.79
C GLU A 33 -9.12 5.93 3.57
N GLY A 34 -8.37 6.98 3.22
CA GLY A 34 -8.46 8.28 3.85
C GLY A 34 -7.32 9.23 3.48
N PRO A 35 -7.39 10.51 3.90
CA PRO A 35 -6.39 11.51 3.55
C PRO A 35 -4.97 11.11 3.98
N GLY A 36 -4.03 11.09 3.04
CA GLY A 36 -2.63 10.77 3.26
C GLY A 36 -2.30 9.27 3.34
N VAL A 37 -3.26 8.39 3.03
CA VAL A 37 -3.04 6.95 2.91
C VAL A 37 -3.28 6.52 1.47
N THR A 38 -2.25 5.93 0.87
CA THR A 38 -2.29 5.37 -0.48
C THR A 38 -2.07 3.86 -0.39
N ASN A 39 -3.10 3.09 -0.72
CA ASN A 39 -3.08 1.64 -0.75
C ASN A 39 -2.87 1.15 -2.18
N LEU A 40 -2.07 0.10 -2.34
CA LEU A 40 -1.84 -0.58 -3.60
C LEU A 40 -2.32 -2.02 -3.47
N GLN A 41 -3.17 -2.45 -4.37
CA GLN A 41 -3.68 -3.80 -4.39
C GLN A 41 -3.67 -4.35 -5.81
N PRO A 42 -3.32 -5.64 -6.00
CA PRO A 42 -3.49 -6.28 -7.29
C PRO A 42 -4.93 -6.11 -7.79
N GLU A 43 -5.10 -6.03 -9.11
CA GLU A 43 -6.42 -6.00 -9.70
C GLU A 43 -7.21 -7.27 -9.31
N GLY A 44 -8.48 -7.11 -8.93
CA GLY A 44 -9.33 -8.22 -8.49
C GLY A 44 -9.11 -8.71 -7.05
N PHE A 45 -8.29 -8.00 -6.26
CA PHE A 45 -8.08 -8.33 -4.85
C PHE A 45 -9.37 -8.15 -4.02
N THR A 46 -9.82 -9.22 -3.34
CA THR A 46 -10.98 -9.21 -2.43
C THR A 46 -10.57 -9.70 -1.06
N TYR A 47 -10.48 -8.86 -0.04
CA TYR A 47 -10.12 -9.34 1.30
C TYR A 47 -11.28 -10.11 1.97
N PRO A 48 -11.05 -11.27 2.61
CA PRO A 48 -9.81 -12.03 2.67
C PRO A 48 -9.62 -12.91 1.41
N ALA A 49 -8.63 -12.58 0.57
CA ALA A 49 -8.37 -13.31 -0.68
C ALA A 49 -7.18 -14.29 -0.52
N PRO A 50 -7.22 -15.44 -1.20
CA PRO A 50 -5.99 -16.15 -1.58
C PRO A 50 -5.18 -15.30 -2.62
N PRO A 51 -3.83 -15.35 -2.61
CA PRO A 51 -2.94 -14.20 -2.94
C PRO A 51 -2.66 -14.00 -4.46
N PRO A 52 -2.15 -12.81 -4.90
CA PRO A 52 -0.97 -12.12 -4.38
C PRO A 52 -1.23 -10.93 -3.44
N SER A 53 -0.25 -10.64 -2.59
CA SER A 53 -0.20 -9.70 -1.45
C SER A 53 -0.49 -8.23 -1.78
N ALA A 54 -1.24 -7.54 -0.91
CA ALA A 54 -1.51 -6.09 -1.00
C ALA A 54 -0.47 -5.25 -0.24
N TRP A 55 -0.23 -4.00 -0.66
CA TRP A 55 0.71 -3.06 -0.02
C TRP A 55 -0.05 -1.81 0.46
N THR A 56 0.35 -1.24 1.59
CA THR A 56 -0.24 -0.01 2.16
C THR A 56 0.84 1.01 2.45
N PHE A 57 0.68 2.25 1.99
CA PHE A 57 1.55 3.37 2.35
C PHE A 57 0.78 4.33 3.26
N SER A 58 1.40 4.78 4.34
CA SER A 58 0.81 5.73 5.30
C SER A 58 1.77 6.91 5.53
N PRO A 59 1.28 8.09 5.94
CA PRO A 59 2.11 9.28 6.00
C PRO A 59 3.00 9.24 7.26
N SER A 60 4.27 9.62 7.11
CA SER A 60 5.16 9.79 8.26
C SER A 60 4.90 11.11 8.97
N ARG A 61 4.22 11.08 10.12
CA ARG A 61 4.30 12.20 11.08
C ARG A 61 5.69 12.19 11.70
N THR A 62 6.65 12.84 11.06
CA THR A 62 7.92 13.20 11.71
C THR A 62 7.65 14.48 12.50
N ALA A 63 7.51 14.33 13.81
CA ALA A 63 7.37 15.46 14.73
C ALA A 63 8.73 16.18 14.87
N ARG A 64 8.66 17.52 14.75
CA ARG A 64 9.63 18.54 15.19
C ARG A 64 11.00 18.62 14.49
N ARG A 65 11.22 19.76 13.84
CA ARG A 65 12.18 20.76 14.35
C ARG A 65 11.47 22.10 14.49
#